data_AF-A0A223CX18-F1
#
_entry.id   AF-A0A223CX18-F1
#
_cell.length_a   1.000
_cell.length_b   1.000
_cell.length_c   1.000
_cell.angle_alpha   90.00
_cell.angle_beta   90.00
_cell.angle_gamma   90.00
#
_symmetry.space_group_name_H-M   'P 1'
#
loop_
_entity.id
_entity.type
_entity.pdbx_description
1 polymer ?
#
loop_
_entity_poly.entity_id
_entity_poly.type
_entity_poly.pdbx_seq_one_letter_code
_entity_poly.pdbx_strand_id
1 'polypeptide(L)'
;MSMPQIPKELHRPCMEEVVIDLLKSIAMEETALSHILLAESEKTKAFVGKDHHFPNCHTQEEIIQFNHATHDILELILMKEWILYQKLKRVSSLQKHAIDCEVEEE
;
A
#
# COMPACT_ATOMS: atom_id res chain seq x y z
N MET A 1 -1.79 12.80 -39.29
CA MET A 1 -2.25 11.64 -38.53
C MET A 1 -3.42 12.08 -37.66
N SER A 2 -4.63 11.68 -38.00
CA SER A 2 -5.84 12.01 -37.22
C SER A 2 -5.82 11.24 -35.90
N MET A 3 -6.12 11.95 -34.81
CA MET A 3 -6.22 11.38 -33.47
C MET A 3 -7.35 10.31 -33.45
N PRO A 4 -7.10 9.10 -32.91
CA PRO A 4 -8.13 8.06 -32.87
C PRO A 4 -9.27 8.49 -31.94
N GLN A 5 -10.51 8.42 -32.45
CA GLN A 5 -11.70 8.70 -31.66
C GLN A 5 -12.05 7.48 -30.83
N ILE A 6 -11.89 7.60 -29.52
CA ILE A 6 -12.32 6.58 -28.56
C ILE A 6 -13.85 6.59 -28.52
N PRO A 7 -14.53 5.46 -28.79
CA PRO A 7 -15.99 5.37 -28.70
C PRO A 7 -16.50 5.75 -27.31
N LYS A 8 -17.63 6.44 -27.23
CA LYS A 8 -18.28 6.73 -25.95
C LYS A 8 -18.88 5.45 -25.38
N GLU A 9 -18.26 4.89 -24.35
CA GLU A 9 -18.80 3.74 -23.61
C GLU A 9 -20.00 4.16 -22.75
N LEU A 10 -21.00 3.27 -22.64
CA LEU A 10 -22.30 3.54 -22.02
C LEU A 10 -22.24 3.68 -20.49
N HIS A 11 -21.16 3.22 -19.86
CA HIS A 11 -20.96 3.20 -18.39
C HIS A 11 -19.58 3.77 -18.04
N ARG A 12 -19.30 5.01 -18.46
CA ARG A 12 -18.13 5.71 -17.92
C ARG A 12 -18.47 6.18 -16.50
N PRO A 13 -17.77 5.71 -15.46
CA PRO A 13 -18.01 6.17 -14.09
C PRO A 13 -17.76 7.67 -13.97
N CYS A 14 -18.49 8.32 -13.06
CA CYS A 14 -18.27 9.73 -12.73
C CYS A 14 -16.87 9.90 -12.12
N MET A 15 -16.28 11.10 -12.24
CA MET A 15 -14.97 11.39 -11.64
C MET A 15 -14.97 11.13 -10.13
N GLU A 16 -16.09 11.40 -9.44
CA GLU A 16 -16.26 11.11 -8.02
C GLU A 16 -16.23 9.60 -7.71
N GLU A 17 -16.94 8.79 -8.51
CA GLU A 17 -16.96 7.33 -8.36
C GLU A 17 -15.56 6.74 -8.56
N VAL A 18 -14.83 7.25 -9.56
CA VAL A 18 -13.43 6.86 -9.81
C VAL A 18 -12.54 7.23 -8.62
N VAL A 19 -12.69 8.42 -8.04
CA VAL A 19 -11.92 8.83 -6.85
C VAL A 19 -12.23 7.93 -5.66
N ILE A 20 -13.49 7.62 -5.41
CA ILE A 20 -13.92 6.71 -4.33
C ILE A 20 -13.30 5.32 -4.53
N ASP A 21 -13.36 4.77 -5.74
CA ASP A 21 -12.79 3.45 -6.05
C ASP A 21 -11.26 3.44 -5.90
N LEU A 22 -10.57 4.51 -6.30
CA LEU A 22 -9.14 4.66 -6.11
C LEU A 22 -8.77 4.74 -4.61
N LEU A 23 -9.50 5.51 -3.81
CA LEU A 23 -9.30 5.57 -2.37
C LEU A 23 -9.56 4.22 -1.69
N LYS A 24 -10.59 3.50 -2.13
CA LYS A 24 -10.89 2.14 -1.65
C LYS A 24 -9.77 1.17 -1.98
N SER A 25 -9.22 1.24 -3.20
CA SER A 25 -8.07 0.43 -3.62
C SER A 25 -6.83 0.70 -2.76
N ILE A 26 -6.54 1.98 -2.45
CA ILE A 26 -5.46 2.38 -1.53
C ILE A 26 -5.69 1.80 -0.13
N ALA A 27 -6.90 1.94 0.42
CA ALA A 27 -7.23 1.40 1.74
C ALA A 27 -7.12 -0.14 1.81
N MET A 28 -7.43 -0.83 0.71
CA MET A 28 -7.25 -2.28 0.61
C MET A 28 -5.76 -2.67 0.58
N GLU A 29 -4.92 -1.95 -0.18
CA GLU A 29 -3.47 -2.19 -0.21
C GLU A 29 -2.84 -1.95 1.18
N GLU A 30 -3.27 -0.90 1.88
CA GLU A 30 -2.84 -0.57 3.25
C GLU A 30 -3.21 -1.67 4.27
N THR A 31 -4.45 -2.18 4.18
CA THR A 31 -4.90 -3.28 5.02
C THR A 31 -4.07 -4.54 4.77
N ALA A 32 -3.74 -4.83 3.51
CA ALA A 32 -2.90 -5.96 3.16
C ALA A 32 -1.47 -5.82 3.71
N LEU A 33 -0.87 -4.62 3.63
CA LEU A 33 0.45 -4.35 4.24
C LEU A 33 0.44 -4.53 5.76
N SER A 34 -0.62 -4.09 6.43
CA SER A 34 -0.80 -4.28 7.87
C SER A 34 -0.82 -5.77 8.26
N HIS A 35 -1.49 -6.61 7.47
CA HIS A 35 -1.49 -8.06 7.69
C HIS A 35 -0.12 -8.70 7.47
N ILE A 36 0.63 -8.25 6.46
CA ILE A 36 2.01 -8.72 6.21
C ILE A 36 2.90 -8.35 7.40
N LEU A 37 2.83 -7.11 7.88
CA LEU A 37 3.61 -6.65 9.03
C LEU A 37 3.27 -7.43 10.30
N LEU A 38 1.99 -7.73 10.51
CA LEU A 38 1.55 -8.58 11.63
C LEU A 38 2.12 -9.99 11.51
N ALA A 39 2.03 -10.62 10.34
CA ALA A 39 2.55 -11.96 10.11
C ALA A 39 4.08 -12.03 10.36
N GLU A 40 4.83 -11.02 9.91
CA GLU A 40 6.27 -10.94 10.17
C GLU A 40 6.55 -10.73 11.67
N SER A 41 5.76 -9.90 12.36
CA SER A 41 5.86 -9.71 13.81
C SER A 41 5.58 -11.00 14.59
N GLU A 42 4.58 -11.77 14.19
CA GLU A 42 4.25 -13.07 14.78
C GLU A 42 5.36 -14.09 14.54
N LYS A 43 5.93 -14.12 13.33
CA LYS A 43 7.10 -14.94 12.98
C LYS A 43 8.32 -14.59 13.85
N THR A 44 8.63 -13.30 14.04
CA THR A 44 9.71 -12.86 14.95
C THR A 44 9.44 -13.28 16.40
N LYS A 45 8.20 -13.12 16.89
CA LYS A 45 7.83 -13.58 18.25
C LYS A 45 7.98 -15.09 18.40
N ALA A 46 7.58 -15.87 17.38
CA ALA A 46 7.73 -17.31 17.38
C ALA A 46 9.20 -17.74 17.37
N PHE A 47 10.06 -17.01 16.63
CA PHE A 47 11.50 -17.24 16.58
C PHE A 47 12.19 -17.00 17.93
N VAL A 48 11.85 -15.89 18.60
CA VAL A 48 12.41 -15.53 19.92
C VAL A 48 11.86 -16.42 21.05
N GLY A 49 10.62 -16.89 20.90
CA GLY A 49 9.93 -17.73 21.88
C GLY A 49 9.37 -16.94 23.08
N LYS A 50 8.69 -17.64 23.99
CA LYS A 50 8.20 -17.03 25.25
C LYS A 50 9.40 -16.71 26.15
N ASP A 51 9.44 -15.46 26.62
CA ASP A 51 10.48 -14.94 27.51
C ASP A 51 11.92 -14.89 26.92
N HIS A 52 12.07 -14.82 25.59
CA HIS A 52 13.37 -14.66 24.90
C HIS A 52 14.35 -15.85 25.05
N HIS A 53 13.83 -17.05 25.29
CA HIS A 53 14.64 -18.24 25.54
C HIS A 53 15.09 -19.02 24.29
N PHE A 54 14.79 -18.56 23.07
CA PHE A 54 15.18 -19.21 21.79
C PHE A 54 15.01 -20.73 21.82
N PRO A 55 13.76 -21.23 21.72
CA PRO A 55 13.41 -22.61 22.06
C PRO A 55 14.15 -23.71 21.28
N ASN A 56 14.79 -23.39 20.15
CA ASN A 56 15.45 -24.37 19.28
C ASN A 56 16.99 -24.33 19.31
N CYS A 57 17.65 -23.67 20.26
CA CYS A 57 19.12 -23.56 20.31
C CYS A 57 19.72 -23.13 18.95
N HIS A 58 19.27 -21.99 18.44
CA HIS A 58 19.76 -21.44 17.18
C HIS A 58 21.24 -21.08 17.24
N THR A 59 21.95 -21.32 16.13
CA THR A 59 23.31 -20.84 15.98
C THR A 59 23.32 -19.31 15.87
N GLN A 60 24.42 -18.67 16.27
CA GLN A 60 24.56 -17.21 16.15
C GLN A 60 24.38 -16.72 14.70
N GLU A 61 24.79 -17.52 13.73
CA GLU A 61 24.63 -17.23 12.30
C GLU A 61 23.16 -17.22 11.87
N GLU A 62 22.36 -18.19 12.33
CA GLU A 62 20.91 -18.23 12.05
C GLU A 62 20.18 -17.02 12.61
N ILE A 63 20.55 -16.55 13.81
CA ILE A 63 19.96 -15.36 14.43
C ILE A 63 20.26 -14.11 13.62
N ILE A 64 21.51 -13.96 13.15
CA ILE A 64 21.92 -12.82 12.32
C ILE A 64 21.21 -12.86 10.97
N GLN A 65 21.14 -14.02 10.32
CA GLN A 65 20.44 -14.19 9.05
C GLN A 65 18.94 -13.89 9.18
N PHE A 66 18.30 -14.34 10.26
CA PHE A 66 16.90 -14.04 10.53
C PHE A 66 16.66 -12.54 10.70
N ASN A 67 17.54 -11.85 11.42
CA ASN A 67 17.44 -10.41 11.61
C ASN A 67 17.60 -9.64 10.28
N HIS A 68 18.56 -10.04 9.44
CA HIS A 68 18.69 -9.48 8.09
C HIS A 68 17.43 -9.70 7.25
N ALA A 69 16.88 -10.91 7.23
CA ALA A 69 15.65 -11.19 6.49
C ALA A 69 14.45 -10.35 6.98
N THR A 70 14.35 -10.13 8.29
CA THR A 70 13.31 -9.26 8.88
C THR A 70 13.52 -7.80 8.47
N HIS A 71 14.77 -7.33 8.47
CA HIS A 71 15.14 -5.99 8.05
C HIS A 71 14.79 -5.73 6.57
N ASP A 72 15.10 -6.68 5.69
CA ASP A 72 14.81 -6.58 4.25
C ASP A 72 13.29 -6.43 3.99
N ILE A 73 12.46 -7.17 4.75
CA ILE A 73 11.00 -7.06 4.66
C ILE A 73 10.53 -5.68 5.13
N LEU A 74 11.09 -5.16 6.22
CA LEU A 74 10.76 -3.82 6.70
C LEU A 74 11.15 -2.73 5.69
N GLU A 75 12.31 -2.84 5.05
CA GLU A 75 12.72 -1.91 3.98
C GLU A 75 11.73 -1.93 2.81
N LEU A 76 11.33 -3.13 2.37
CA LEU A 76 10.32 -3.28 1.31
C LEU A 76 8.97 -2.67 1.69
N ILE A 77 8.52 -2.86 2.94
CA ILE A 77 7.27 -2.24 3.44
C ILE A 77 7.38 -0.72 3.41
N LEU A 78 8.50 -0.14 3.86
CA LEU A 78 8.71 1.32 3.81
C LEU A 78 8.67 1.87 2.38
N MET A 79 9.28 1.17 1.43
CA MET A 79 9.22 1.55 0.01
C MET A 79 7.78 1.51 -0.51
N LYS A 80 7.01 0.49 -0.13
CA LYS A 80 5.60 0.36 -0.51
C LYS A 80 4.72 1.45 0.10
N GLU A 81 4.91 1.75 1.38
CA GLU A 81 4.23 2.82 2.10
C GLU A 81 4.45 4.17 1.42
N TRP A 82 5.69 4.44 1.01
CA TRP A 82 6.02 5.66 0.27
C TRP A 82 5.29 5.74 -1.07
N ILE A 83 5.20 4.63 -1.83
CA ILE A 83 4.46 4.58 -3.10
C ILE A 83 2.96 4.82 -2.86
N LEU A 84 2.38 4.21 -1.84
CA LEU A 84 0.97 4.39 -1.46
C LEU A 84 0.66 5.84 -1.10
N TYR A 85 1.53 6.47 -0.30
CA TYR A 85 1.42 7.88 0.03
C TYR A 85 1.43 8.77 -1.22
N GLN A 86 2.28 8.48 -2.20
CA GLN A 86 2.31 9.21 -3.47
C GLN A 86 1.04 9.00 -4.29
N LYS A 87 0.47 7.78 -4.32
CA LYS A 87 -0.83 7.52 -4.97
C LYS A 87 -1.92 8.35 -4.31
N LEU A 88 -1.99 8.34 -2.98
CA LEU A 88 -2.97 9.10 -2.22
C LEU A 88 -2.89 10.60 -2.52
N LYS A 89 -1.69 11.17 -2.50
CA LYS A 89 -1.47 12.58 -2.87
C LYS A 89 -2.00 12.92 -4.25
N ARG A 90 -1.77 12.05 -5.24
CA ARG A 90 -2.27 12.26 -6.61
C ARG A 90 -3.79 12.20 -6.65
N VAL A 91 -4.41 11.22 -6.00
CA VAL A 91 -5.87 11.10 -5.93
C VAL A 91 -6.50 12.31 -5.24
N SER A 92 -5.92 12.77 -4.12
CA SER A 92 -6.37 14.00 -3.45
C SER A 92 -6.21 15.25 -4.31
N SER A 93 -5.22 15.29 -5.21
CA SER A 93 -5.09 16.40 -6.16
C SER A 93 -6.13 16.36 -7.28
N LEU A 94 -6.59 15.16 -7.70
CA LEU A 94 -7.67 15.01 -8.68
C LEU A 94 -9.00 15.54 -8.12
N GLN A 95 -9.29 15.27 -6.85
CA GLN A 95 -10.49 15.79 -6.19
C GLN A 95 -10.54 17.32 -6.18
N LYS A 96 -9.41 18.00 -5.94
CA LYS A 96 -9.35 19.48 -5.96
C LYS A 96 -9.72 20.06 -7.32
N HIS A 97 -9.20 19.48 -8.40
CA HIS A 97 -9.48 19.96 -9.76
C HIS A 97 -10.90 19.61 -10.24
N ALA A 98 -11.54 18.57 -9.70
CA ALA A 98 -12.93 18.26 -10.01
C ALA A 98 -13.89 19.31 -9.44
N ILE A 99 -13.58 19.88 -8.26
CA ILE A 99 -14.37 20.95 -7.62
C ILE A 99 -14.24 22.27 -8.39
N ASP A 100 -13.07 22.57 -8.97
CA ASP A 100 -12.85 23.80 -9.74
C ASP A 100 -13.63 23.83 -11.07
N CYS A 101 -13.99 22.67 -11.64
CA CYS A 101 -14.78 22.60 -12.88
C CYS A 101 -16.28 22.87 -12.68
N GLU A 102 -16.82 22.72 -11.46
CA GLU A 102 -18.24 23.00 -11.18
C GLU A 102 -18.52 24.48 -10.92
N VAL A 103 -17.48 25.31 -10.75
CA VAL A 103 -17.61 26.73 -10.40
C VAL A 103 -17.62 27.66 -11.63
N GLU A 104 -17.36 27.14 -12.83
CA GLU A 104 -17.37 27.94 -14.08
C GLU A 104 -18.73 27.97 -14.82
N GLU A 105 -19.81 27.41 -14.27
CA GLU A 105 -21.15 27.41 -14.90
C GLU A 105 -22.20 28.37 -14.30
N GLU A 106 -21.82 29.40 -13.51
CA GLU A 106 -22.73 30.52 -13.13
C GLU A 106 -22.49 31.83 -13.90
#